data_AF-A0A8K1GYK6-F1
#
_entry.id   AF-A0A8K1GYK6-F1
#
_cell.length_a   1.000
_cell.length_b   1.000
_cell.length_c   1.000
_cell.angle_alpha   90.00
_cell.angle_beta   90.00
_cell.angle_gamma   90.00
#
_symmetry.space_group_name_H-M   'P 1'
#
loop_
_entity.id
_entity.type
_entity.pdbx_description
1 polymer ?
#
loop_
_entity_poly.entity_id
_entity_poly.type
_entity_poly.pdbx_seq_one_letter_code
_entity_poly.pdbx_strand_id
1 'polypeptide(L)'
;MGAYGTDIGKGTMYQLFLLLFLLSFNPHKCQDKILGEDPYEMPKDYQEVYRGTKNDVKEIPKIAKPFVSEMIFVQTSITTIRKGAFRYMPNLIKILFIGNKIKTVEPGAFDNLDKLRDLDISGALLEELSVGTFQNLPSLQRLELRESQLRSIPKGLFDGLESLGELSLHINAIPSLPEGIFDSLVNLTFLDLSRNRITTLPVNVFSKLTQLQVLRLYENELQDLPEGLLDSQLELLELSLQSNRLRALPPMLLRSLPHLEKLLLDNNLISVLPPQGFFGLNKLKLLTLGSNHIMELPCCLFDTMPHLRELDLSRNSLVTLPDGIFVNLTSLGKLILSHNQLSALPRGVFTGLNKLLDLQLDTNQLSALDEGVFASVPNLKTLNLRKNQLENVPQGLLDPLKKLSSVYLSGNPWRCDCNLCYLHRWILGNKEKVKLSTQVSCKSPPHLAGQAVTLLRDEHLICPEDLQCQSINNQ
;
A
#
# COMPACT_ATOMS: atom_id res chain seq x y z
N MET A 1 -37.58 42.24 19.89
CA MET A 1 -37.07 42.69 18.58
C MET A 1 -35.80 41.88 18.33
N GLY A 2 -35.75 40.79 17.56
CA GLY A 2 -36.45 40.46 16.33
C GLY A 2 -35.50 40.67 15.16
N ALA A 3 -34.82 39.60 14.69
CA ALA A 3 -34.58 39.23 13.28
C ALA A 3 -33.29 38.40 13.06
N TYR A 4 -33.52 37.13 12.70
CA TYR A 4 -32.89 36.25 11.70
C TYR A 4 -31.49 36.49 11.12
N GLY A 5 -30.72 35.39 11.06
CA GLY A 5 -29.59 35.16 10.15
C GLY A 5 -29.04 33.72 10.27
N THR A 6 -29.59 32.80 9.50
CA THR A 6 -29.07 31.46 9.19
C THR A 6 -27.92 31.56 8.17
N ASP A 7 -26.81 30.82 8.33
CA ASP A 7 -26.45 29.64 7.49
C ASP A 7 -24.95 29.23 7.51
N ILE A 8 -24.76 27.90 7.49
CA ILE A 8 -23.77 27.08 6.76
C ILE A 8 -22.25 27.29 6.98
N GLY A 9 -21.54 26.20 7.30
CA GLY A 9 -20.15 26.04 6.85
C GLY A 9 -19.13 25.39 7.78
N LYS A 10 -19.47 24.31 8.51
CA LYS A 10 -18.46 23.44 9.15
C LYS A 10 -18.57 22.03 8.60
N GLY A 11 -18.05 21.82 7.39
CA GLY A 11 -18.11 20.50 6.75
C GLY A 11 -17.47 20.43 5.37
N THR A 12 -16.24 20.93 5.18
CA THR A 12 -15.57 20.83 3.86
C THR A 12 -14.04 20.66 3.90
N MET A 13 -13.42 20.39 5.05
CA MET A 13 -11.96 20.12 5.12
C MET A 13 -11.58 18.62 5.07
N TYR A 14 -12.55 17.71 5.07
CA TYR A 14 -12.31 16.26 4.93
C TYR A 14 -12.58 15.69 3.52
N GLN A 15 -13.11 16.50 2.60
CA GLN A 15 -13.43 16.04 1.24
C GLN A 15 -12.37 16.36 0.18
N LEU A 16 -11.36 17.19 0.47
CA LEU A 16 -10.27 17.45 -0.48
C LEU A 16 -9.05 16.53 -0.35
N PHE A 17 -8.96 15.71 0.70
CA PHE A 17 -7.88 14.74 0.83
C PHE A 17 -8.24 13.35 0.26
N LEU A 18 -9.53 13.09 0.02
CA LEU A 18 -10.00 11.85 -0.60
C LEU A 18 -9.79 11.78 -2.12
N LEU A 19 -9.46 12.90 -2.77
CA LEU A 19 -9.35 12.97 -4.24
C LEU A 19 -7.92 12.76 -4.78
N LEU A 20 -6.89 12.71 -3.93
CA LEU A 20 -5.49 12.56 -4.35
C LEU A 20 -4.87 11.19 -4.02
N PHE A 21 -5.60 10.30 -3.34
CA PHE A 21 -5.11 8.94 -3.03
C PHE A 21 -5.68 7.86 -3.97
N LEU A 22 -6.59 8.23 -4.88
CA LEU A 22 -7.16 7.33 -5.89
C LEU A 22 -6.29 7.17 -7.17
N LEU A 23 -5.05 7.66 -7.17
CA LEU A 23 -4.19 7.69 -8.37
C LEU A 23 -2.89 6.87 -8.27
N SER A 24 -2.86 5.79 -7.48
CA SER A 24 -1.75 4.83 -7.56
C SER A 24 -2.23 3.38 -7.43
N PHE A 25 -2.61 2.79 -8.57
CA PHE A 25 -2.18 1.48 -9.10
C PHE A 25 -3.26 0.95 -10.05
N ASN A 26 -2.89 0.85 -11.33
CA ASN A 26 -3.73 0.37 -12.42
C ASN A 26 -3.28 -1.05 -12.79
N PRO A 27 -4.21 -2.00 -12.99
CA PRO A 27 -4.01 -3.01 -14.01
C PRO A 27 -5.18 -3.00 -14.99
N HIS A 28 -4.96 -2.36 -16.13
CA HIS A 28 -5.61 -2.57 -17.44
C HIS A 28 -7.16 -2.65 -17.52
N LYS A 29 -7.77 -1.46 -17.58
CA LYS A 29 -8.63 -0.92 -18.68
C LYS A 29 -9.75 -0.06 -18.08
N CYS A 30 -9.43 1.18 -17.74
CA CYS A 30 -10.38 2.27 -17.84
C CYS A 30 -9.83 3.23 -18.87
N GLN A 31 -10.36 3.13 -20.08
CA GLN A 31 -10.17 4.11 -21.15
C GLN A 31 -11.33 5.09 -21.02
N ASP A 32 -11.03 6.38 -20.97
CA ASP A 32 -11.98 7.48 -20.86
C ASP A 32 -13.18 7.28 -21.79
N LYS A 33 -14.32 6.91 -21.20
CA LYS A 33 -15.64 7.03 -21.80
C LYS A 33 -16.39 8.10 -21.03
N ILE A 34 -16.81 9.11 -21.78
CA ILE A 34 -17.75 10.16 -21.43
C ILE A 34 -18.82 9.63 -20.46
N LEU A 35 -19.14 10.42 -19.42
CA LEU A 35 -20.23 10.21 -18.48
C LEU A 35 -21.52 9.86 -19.24
N GLY A 36 -21.85 8.59 -19.31
CA GLY A 36 -22.98 8.04 -20.04
C GLY A 36 -23.34 6.69 -19.44
N GLU A 37 -24.48 6.68 -18.75
CA GLU A 37 -25.28 5.53 -18.32
C GLU A 37 -24.70 4.67 -17.17
N ASP A 38 -25.43 4.65 -16.04
CA ASP A 38 -25.22 3.71 -14.92
C ASP A 38 -25.32 2.27 -15.47
N PRO A 39 -24.33 1.36 -15.26
CA PRO A 39 -24.33 0.00 -15.82
C PRO A 39 -25.53 -0.87 -15.42
N TYR A 40 -26.38 -0.39 -14.51
CA TYR A 40 -27.65 -0.99 -14.13
C TYR A 40 -28.88 -0.38 -14.85
N GLU A 41 -28.72 0.52 -15.82
CA GLU A 41 -29.84 1.23 -16.49
C GLU A 41 -30.75 0.32 -17.31
N MET A 42 -30.22 -0.77 -17.87
CA MET A 42 -31.03 -1.87 -18.42
C MET A 42 -30.68 -3.20 -17.76
N PRO A 43 -31.54 -3.70 -16.85
CA PRO A 43 -31.46 -5.06 -16.36
C PRO A 43 -31.43 -6.06 -17.52
N LYS A 44 -30.56 -7.06 -17.44
CA LYS A 44 -30.58 -8.19 -18.39
C LYS A 44 -31.82 -9.06 -18.15
N ASP A 45 -32.16 -9.90 -19.13
CA ASP A 45 -33.38 -10.74 -19.07
C ASP A 45 -33.43 -11.69 -17.85
N TYR A 46 -32.28 -12.09 -17.33
CA TYR A 46 -32.15 -12.96 -16.16
C TYR A 46 -32.00 -12.20 -14.83
N GLN A 47 -32.02 -10.87 -14.87
CA GLN A 47 -31.84 -9.99 -13.71
C GLN A 47 -33.16 -9.31 -13.34
N GLU A 48 -33.43 -9.24 -12.04
CA GLU A 48 -34.51 -8.45 -11.50
C GLU A 48 -33.97 -7.38 -10.55
N VAL A 49 -34.21 -6.11 -10.89
CA VAL A 49 -33.63 -4.95 -10.19
C VAL A 49 -34.72 -4.12 -9.53
N TYR A 50 -34.58 -3.93 -8.22
CA TYR A 50 -35.43 -3.08 -7.40
C TYR A 50 -34.67 -1.83 -6.98
N ARG A 51 -35.23 -0.66 -7.26
CA ARG A 51 -34.63 0.64 -6.97
C ARG A 51 -35.58 1.46 -6.12
N GLY A 52 -35.10 1.97 -4.98
CA GLY A 52 -35.91 2.80 -4.08
C GLY A 52 -36.54 4.04 -4.73
N THR A 53 -35.95 4.56 -5.80
CA THR A 53 -36.46 5.73 -6.52
C THR A 53 -37.55 5.43 -7.55
N LYS A 54 -37.69 4.16 -7.98
CA LYS A 54 -38.55 3.78 -9.12
C LYS A 54 -39.54 2.68 -8.78
N ASN A 55 -39.08 1.59 -8.19
CA ASN A 55 -39.84 0.40 -7.85
C ASN A 55 -39.41 -0.10 -6.47
N ASP A 56 -39.57 0.78 -5.48
CA ASP A 56 -39.17 0.50 -4.11
C ASP A 56 -39.93 -0.70 -3.53
N VAL A 57 -39.23 -1.47 -2.71
CA VAL A 57 -39.77 -2.61 -1.98
C VAL A 57 -39.38 -2.51 -0.52
N LYS A 58 -40.33 -2.87 0.35
CA LYS A 58 -40.12 -2.89 1.81
C LYS A 58 -39.79 -4.29 2.34
N GLU A 59 -40.03 -5.30 1.52
CA GLU A 59 -39.75 -6.70 1.82
C GLU A 59 -39.31 -7.42 0.54
N ILE A 60 -38.67 -8.58 0.70
CA ILE A 60 -38.28 -9.43 -0.42
C ILE A 60 -39.55 -9.92 -1.13
N PRO A 61 -39.68 -9.70 -2.45
CA PRO A 61 -40.77 -10.24 -3.24
C PRO A 61 -40.88 -11.75 -3.10
N LYS A 62 -42.10 -12.27 -2.91
CA LYS A 62 -42.33 -13.70 -2.68
C LYS A 62 -41.97 -14.57 -3.89
N ILE A 63 -42.08 -14.02 -5.09
CA ILE A 63 -41.80 -14.69 -6.36
C ILE A 63 -40.98 -13.75 -7.24
N ALA A 64 -40.06 -14.33 -8.03
CA ALA A 64 -39.37 -13.62 -9.11
C ALA A 64 -40.08 -13.88 -10.44
N LYS A 65 -39.76 -13.05 -11.44
CA LYS A 65 -40.17 -13.35 -12.83
C LYS A 65 -39.59 -14.70 -13.30
N PRO A 66 -40.24 -15.35 -14.29
CA PRO A 66 -39.68 -16.56 -14.89
C PRO A 66 -38.24 -16.34 -15.36
N PHE A 67 -37.38 -17.36 -15.18
CA PHE A 67 -35.97 -17.39 -15.61
C PHE A 67 -35.00 -16.43 -14.90
N VAL A 68 -35.45 -15.68 -13.89
CA VAL A 68 -34.56 -14.84 -13.08
C VAL A 68 -33.59 -15.70 -12.28
N SER A 69 -32.30 -15.39 -12.40
CA SER A 69 -31.22 -15.99 -11.63
C SER A 69 -30.46 -14.98 -10.77
N GLU A 70 -30.69 -13.68 -10.98
CA GLU A 70 -30.04 -12.63 -10.19
C GLU A 70 -31.06 -11.60 -9.68
N MET A 71 -30.97 -11.27 -8.39
CA MET A 71 -31.77 -10.20 -7.79
C MET A 71 -30.87 -9.10 -7.25
N ILE A 72 -31.21 -7.86 -7.57
CA ILE A 72 -30.42 -6.68 -7.21
C ILE A 72 -31.34 -5.68 -6.54
N PHE A 73 -31.02 -5.30 -5.32
CA PHE A 73 -31.76 -4.33 -4.53
C PHE A 73 -30.86 -3.11 -4.33
N VAL A 74 -31.22 -1.98 -4.91
CA VAL A 74 -30.44 -0.74 -4.84
C VAL A 74 -31.23 0.30 -4.06
N GLN A 75 -30.71 0.69 -2.90
CA GLN A 75 -31.26 1.75 -2.05
C GLN A 75 -32.76 1.57 -1.76
N THR A 76 -33.20 0.33 -1.59
CA THR A 76 -34.60 0.01 -1.27
C THR A 76 -34.89 0.23 0.22
N SER A 77 -36.18 0.28 0.55
CA SER A 77 -36.67 0.41 1.92
C SER A 77 -36.68 -0.91 2.71
N ILE A 78 -35.99 -1.96 2.25
CA ILE A 78 -35.86 -3.22 2.99
C ILE A 78 -35.03 -2.99 4.26
N THR A 79 -35.63 -3.28 5.41
CA THR A 79 -34.94 -3.23 6.71
C THR A 79 -34.69 -4.61 7.32
N THR A 80 -35.40 -5.64 6.86
CA THR A 80 -35.32 -6.99 7.43
C THR A 80 -35.41 -8.03 6.33
N ILE A 81 -34.49 -9.00 6.34
CA ILE A 81 -34.58 -10.21 5.52
C ILE A 81 -35.05 -11.34 6.42
N ARG A 82 -36.31 -11.74 6.26
CA ARG A 82 -36.96 -12.76 7.10
C ARG A 82 -36.50 -14.17 6.71
N LYS A 83 -36.67 -15.12 7.61
CA LYS A 83 -36.43 -16.54 7.36
C LYS A 83 -37.22 -17.01 6.14
N GLY A 84 -36.55 -17.71 5.22
CA GLY A 84 -37.15 -18.22 4.00
C GLY A 84 -37.62 -17.14 3.02
N ALA A 85 -37.07 -15.92 3.09
CA ALA A 85 -37.41 -14.82 2.19
C ALA A 85 -37.31 -15.20 0.70
N PHE A 86 -36.42 -16.13 0.35
CA PHE A 86 -36.18 -16.57 -1.01
C PHE A 86 -36.71 -17.98 -1.32
N ARG A 87 -37.56 -18.57 -0.46
CA ARG A 87 -37.98 -19.98 -0.54
C ARG A 87 -38.59 -20.40 -1.89
N TYR A 88 -39.25 -19.49 -2.61
CA TYR A 88 -39.88 -19.77 -3.90
C TYR A 88 -39.02 -19.35 -5.11
N MET A 89 -37.74 -19.04 -4.89
CA MET A 89 -36.78 -18.61 -5.92
C MET A 89 -35.50 -19.47 -5.91
N PRO A 90 -35.60 -20.81 -6.02
CA PRO A 90 -34.46 -21.73 -5.85
C PRO A 90 -33.41 -21.64 -6.97
N ASN A 91 -33.69 -20.93 -8.06
CA ASN A 91 -32.78 -20.78 -9.19
C ASN A 91 -31.83 -19.59 -9.08
N LEU A 92 -31.88 -18.84 -7.97
CA LEU A 92 -31.01 -17.69 -7.77
C LEU A 92 -29.56 -18.14 -7.64
N ILE A 93 -28.71 -17.47 -8.42
CA ILE A 93 -27.25 -17.63 -8.46
C ILE A 93 -26.59 -16.42 -7.80
N LYS A 94 -27.24 -15.25 -7.83
CA LYS A 94 -26.68 -14.00 -7.29
C LYS A 94 -27.74 -13.15 -6.60
N ILE A 95 -27.41 -12.63 -5.43
CA ILE A 95 -28.23 -11.68 -4.69
C ILE A 95 -27.35 -10.51 -4.25
N LEU A 96 -27.72 -9.30 -4.65
CA LEU A 96 -26.98 -8.08 -4.32
C LEU A 96 -27.85 -7.08 -3.57
N PHE A 97 -27.36 -6.58 -2.45
CA PHE A 97 -27.92 -5.44 -1.72
C PHE A 97 -26.93 -4.29 -1.74
N ILE A 98 -27.28 -3.18 -2.39
CA ILE A 98 -26.43 -1.99 -2.51
C ILE A 98 -27.10 -0.81 -1.81
N GLY A 99 -26.48 -0.31 -0.75
CA GLY A 99 -26.93 0.89 -0.04
C GLY A 99 -28.32 0.74 0.59
N ASN A 100 -28.69 -0.48 0.97
CA ASN A 100 -29.95 -0.76 1.66
C ASN A 100 -29.77 -0.60 3.17
N LYS A 101 -30.81 -0.15 3.87
CA LYS A 101 -30.77 0.07 5.33
C LYS A 101 -31.18 -1.20 6.10
N ILE A 102 -30.66 -2.36 5.68
CA ILE A 102 -30.99 -3.65 6.30
C ILE A 102 -30.41 -3.66 7.71
N LYS A 103 -31.27 -3.87 8.70
CA LYS A 103 -30.89 -3.94 10.13
C LYS A 103 -30.82 -5.36 10.65
N THR A 104 -31.58 -6.28 10.05
CA THR A 104 -31.74 -7.63 10.58
C THR A 104 -31.81 -8.63 9.45
N VAL A 105 -31.05 -9.71 9.57
CA VAL A 105 -31.16 -10.91 8.74
C VAL A 105 -31.44 -12.07 9.68
N GLU A 106 -32.62 -12.67 9.53
CA GLU A 106 -33.03 -13.79 10.37
C GLU A 106 -32.27 -15.08 9.98
N PRO A 107 -31.96 -15.98 10.93
CA PRO A 107 -31.41 -17.30 10.62
C PRO A 107 -32.28 -18.04 9.60
N GLY A 108 -31.64 -18.58 8.56
CA GLY A 108 -32.31 -19.21 7.43
C GLY A 108 -32.98 -18.25 6.44
N ALA A 109 -32.62 -16.96 6.44
CA ALA A 109 -33.04 -16.00 5.43
C ALA A 109 -32.77 -16.49 3.99
N PHE A 110 -31.64 -17.17 3.79
CA PHE A 110 -31.16 -17.67 2.50
C PHE A 110 -31.27 -19.20 2.37
N ASP A 111 -32.07 -19.87 3.20
CA ASP A 111 -32.21 -21.34 3.21
C ASP A 111 -32.58 -21.91 1.83
N ASN A 112 -31.97 -23.05 1.47
CA ASN A 112 -32.24 -23.85 0.27
C ASN A 112 -31.95 -23.15 -1.07
N LEU A 113 -31.03 -22.18 -1.07
CA LEU A 113 -30.52 -21.58 -2.30
C LEU A 113 -29.30 -22.35 -2.81
N ASP A 114 -29.51 -23.60 -3.22
CA ASP A 114 -28.44 -24.54 -3.60
C ASP A 114 -27.57 -24.07 -4.78
N LYS A 115 -28.08 -23.15 -5.59
CA LYS A 115 -27.37 -22.58 -6.76
C LYS A 115 -26.73 -21.23 -6.49
N LEU A 116 -26.94 -20.63 -5.31
CA LEU A 116 -26.42 -19.31 -4.97
C LEU A 116 -24.90 -19.37 -4.88
N ARG A 117 -24.23 -18.51 -5.65
CA ARG A 117 -22.78 -18.41 -5.74
C ARG A 117 -22.26 -17.08 -5.20
N ASP A 118 -23.05 -16.02 -5.33
CA ASP A 118 -22.63 -14.66 -5.00
C ASP A 118 -23.70 -13.99 -4.14
N LEU A 119 -23.33 -13.63 -2.91
CA LEU A 119 -24.18 -12.95 -1.96
C LEU A 119 -23.47 -11.70 -1.43
N ASP A 120 -24.07 -10.56 -1.68
CA ASP A 120 -23.59 -9.27 -1.19
C ASP A 120 -24.67 -8.60 -0.32
N ILE A 121 -24.35 -8.43 0.96
CA ILE A 121 -25.19 -7.71 1.94
C ILE A 121 -24.41 -6.51 2.51
N SER A 122 -23.62 -5.84 1.65
CA SER A 122 -22.77 -4.71 2.02
C SER A 122 -23.55 -3.40 2.20
N GLY A 123 -23.00 -2.49 3.00
CA GLY A 123 -23.60 -1.19 3.29
C GLY A 123 -24.87 -1.27 4.13
N ALA A 124 -25.07 -2.40 4.81
CA ALA A 124 -26.19 -2.63 5.72
C ALA A 124 -25.89 -2.05 7.12
N LEU A 125 -26.91 -2.00 7.97
CA LEU A 125 -26.83 -1.55 9.36
C LEU A 125 -27.03 -2.75 10.30
N LEU A 126 -26.32 -3.85 10.03
CA LEU A 126 -26.58 -5.15 10.67
C LEU A 126 -26.23 -5.13 12.15
N GLU A 127 -25.11 -4.49 12.52
CA GLU A 127 -24.49 -4.52 13.85
C GLU A 127 -24.05 -5.92 14.33
N GLU A 128 -24.92 -6.92 14.20
CA GLU A 128 -24.72 -8.32 14.53
C GLU A 128 -25.34 -9.25 13.47
N LEU A 129 -24.80 -10.47 13.39
CA LEU A 129 -25.36 -11.57 12.60
C LEU A 129 -25.47 -12.80 13.48
N SER A 130 -26.54 -13.56 13.31
CA SER A 130 -26.77 -14.78 14.08
C SER A 130 -26.21 -16.01 13.37
N VAL A 131 -25.78 -17.01 14.14
CA VAL A 131 -25.44 -18.34 13.61
C VAL A 131 -26.65 -18.90 12.86
N GLY A 132 -26.40 -19.55 11.72
CA GLY A 132 -27.46 -20.05 10.84
C GLY A 132 -27.96 -19.04 9.81
N THR A 133 -27.40 -17.82 9.75
CA THR A 133 -27.72 -16.85 8.68
C THR A 133 -27.35 -17.39 7.30
N PHE A 134 -26.18 -18.03 7.17
CA PHE A 134 -25.63 -18.55 5.91
C PHE A 134 -25.64 -20.08 5.83
N GLN A 135 -26.50 -20.75 6.62
CA GLN A 135 -26.59 -22.21 6.59
C GLN A 135 -27.12 -22.72 5.24
N ASN A 136 -26.73 -23.94 4.86
CA ASN A 136 -27.24 -24.64 3.67
C ASN A 136 -27.04 -23.86 2.35
N LEU A 137 -25.86 -23.26 2.17
CA LEU A 137 -25.46 -22.59 0.92
C LEU A 137 -24.27 -23.33 0.28
N PRO A 138 -24.46 -24.57 -0.22
CA PRO A 138 -23.36 -25.45 -0.62
C PRO A 138 -22.57 -24.96 -1.84
N SER A 139 -23.16 -24.08 -2.66
CA SER A 139 -22.53 -23.53 -3.86
C SER A 139 -21.99 -22.11 -3.68
N LEU A 140 -22.07 -21.53 -2.47
CA LEU A 140 -21.67 -20.15 -2.26
C LEU A 140 -20.17 -20.00 -2.46
N GLN A 141 -19.76 -19.11 -3.36
CA GLN A 141 -18.38 -18.88 -3.75
C GLN A 141 -17.87 -17.52 -3.28
N ARG A 142 -18.75 -16.52 -3.20
CA ARG A 142 -18.43 -15.17 -2.76
C ARG A 142 -19.45 -14.68 -1.75
N LEU A 143 -18.94 -14.17 -0.63
CA LEU A 143 -19.73 -13.53 0.42
C LEU A 143 -19.12 -12.16 0.77
N GLU A 144 -19.88 -11.11 0.51
CA GLU A 144 -19.51 -9.72 0.78
C GLU A 144 -20.39 -9.16 1.92
N LEU A 145 -19.74 -8.74 3.00
CA LEU A 145 -20.35 -8.14 4.19
C LEU A 145 -19.65 -6.83 4.56
N ARG A 146 -19.25 -6.07 3.54
CA ARG A 146 -18.50 -4.81 3.69
C ARG A 146 -19.39 -3.72 4.27
N GLU A 147 -18.86 -2.86 5.14
CA GLU A 147 -19.58 -1.65 5.59
C GLU A 147 -20.93 -1.98 6.23
N SER A 148 -21.02 -3.14 6.90
CA SER A 148 -22.25 -3.63 7.53
C SER A 148 -22.35 -3.30 9.02
N GLN A 149 -21.42 -2.47 9.52
CA GLN A 149 -21.28 -2.03 10.90
C GLN A 149 -21.15 -3.17 11.92
N LEU A 150 -20.67 -4.34 11.48
CA LEU A 150 -20.55 -5.52 12.34
C LEU A 150 -19.60 -5.23 13.50
N ARG A 151 -20.07 -5.48 14.72
CA ARG A 151 -19.28 -5.27 15.96
C ARG A 151 -18.72 -6.57 16.53
N SER A 152 -19.21 -7.70 16.06
CA SER A 152 -18.75 -9.03 16.45
C SER A 152 -19.09 -10.04 15.36
N ILE A 153 -18.43 -11.20 15.40
CA ILE A 153 -18.78 -12.36 14.60
C ILE A 153 -18.97 -13.51 15.60
N PRO A 154 -20.15 -14.15 15.70
CA PRO A 154 -20.30 -15.31 16.55
C PRO A 154 -19.56 -16.51 15.97
N LYS A 155 -19.05 -17.37 16.86
CA LYS A 155 -18.46 -18.66 16.46
C LYS A 155 -19.49 -19.47 15.65
N GLY A 156 -19.05 -20.01 14.51
CA GLY A 156 -19.86 -20.82 13.63
C GLY A 156 -20.71 -20.06 12.62
N LEU A 157 -20.54 -18.73 12.48
CA LEU A 157 -21.29 -17.94 11.49
C LEU A 157 -21.12 -18.45 10.05
N PHE A 158 -19.92 -18.97 9.73
CA PHE A 158 -19.55 -19.42 8.39
C PHE A 158 -19.43 -20.94 8.25
N ASP A 159 -19.93 -21.69 9.24
CA ASP A 159 -19.85 -23.16 9.21
C ASP A 159 -20.60 -23.74 8.00
N GLY A 160 -20.00 -24.74 7.36
CA GLY A 160 -20.59 -25.43 6.20
C GLY A 160 -20.44 -24.71 4.85
N LEU A 161 -19.79 -23.54 4.80
CA LEU A 161 -19.50 -22.82 3.55
C LEU A 161 -18.22 -23.34 2.85
N GLU A 162 -18.16 -24.65 2.60
CA GLU A 162 -16.94 -25.32 2.09
C GLU A 162 -16.55 -24.90 0.65
N SER A 163 -17.51 -24.42 -0.15
CA SER A 163 -17.28 -23.92 -1.51
C SER A 163 -16.84 -22.46 -1.56
N LEU A 164 -16.80 -21.77 -0.43
CA LEU A 164 -16.51 -20.33 -0.39
C LEU A 164 -15.05 -20.08 -0.79
N GLY A 165 -14.87 -19.31 -1.86
CA GLY A 165 -13.57 -18.88 -2.35
C GLY A 165 -13.19 -17.48 -1.90
N GLU A 166 -14.18 -16.59 -1.73
CA GLU A 166 -13.96 -15.19 -1.39
C GLU A 166 -14.85 -14.75 -0.22
N LEU A 167 -14.22 -14.26 0.85
CA LEU A 167 -14.90 -13.69 2.01
C LEU A 167 -14.35 -12.29 2.29
N SER A 168 -15.26 -11.34 2.40
CA SER A 168 -14.92 -9.95 2.64
C SER A 168 -15.78 -9.38 3.76
N LEU A 169 -15.08 -8.94 4.80
CA LEU A 169 -15.61 -8.37 6.05
C LEU A 169 -15.02 -6.97 6.30
N HIS A 170 -14.49 -6.33 5.25
CA HIS A 170 -13.77 -5.07 5.38
C HIS A 170 -14.69 -3.89 5.72
N ILE A 171 -14.14 -2.86 6.36
CA ILE A 171 -14.90 -1.67 6.82
C ILE A 171 -16.02 -2.08 7.77
N ASN A 172 -15.67 -2.80 8.83
CA ASN A 172 -16.60 -3.08 9.93
C ASN A 172 -15.98 -2.57 11.24
N ALA A 173 -16.54 -2.97 12.38
CA ALA A 173 -16.07 -2.57 13.71
C ALA A 173 -15.68 -3.78 14.56
N ILE A 174 -15.19 -4.86 13.93
CA ILE A 174 -14.89 -6.13 14.59
C ILE A 174 -13.60 -6.00 15.42
N PRO A 175 -13.64 -6.20 16.76
CA PRO A 175 -12.48 -6.03 17.63
C PRO A 175 -11.61 -7.29 17.78
N SER A 176 -12.19 -8.46 17.53
CA SER A 176 -11.53 -9.77 17.68
C SER A 176 -12.26 -10.84 16.86
N LEU A 177 -11.56 -11.96 16.64
CA LEU A 177 -12.07 -13.12 15.90
C LEU A 177 -12.22 -14.31 16.86
N PRO A 178 -13.36 -15.04 16.85
CA PRO A 178 -13.48 -16.29 17.59
C PRO A 178 -12.51 -17.35 17.05
N GLU A 179 -12.09 -18.27 17.93
CA GLU A 179 -11.29 -19.43 17.52
C GLU A 179 -12.09 -20.34 16.58
N GLY A 180 -11.45 -20.77 15.49
CA GLY A 180 -12.01 -21.67 14.48
C GLY A 180 -13.06 -21.04 13.57
N ILE A 181 -13.22 -19.71 13.57
CA ILE A 181 -14.28 -19.02 12.80
C ILE A 181 -14.20 -19.28 11.27
N PHE A 182 -13.05 -19.69 10.75
CA PHE A 182 -12.84 -19.97 9.33
C PHE A 182 -12.55 -21.45 9.02
N ASP A 183 -12.70 -22.37 9.99
CA ASP A 183 -12.23 -23.76 9.86
C ASP A 183 -12.91 -24.54 8.72
N SER A 184 -14.17 -24.22 8.39
CA SER A 184 -14.89 -24.84 7.26
C SER A 184 -14.52 -24.26 5.89
N LEU A 185 -13.84 -23.11 5.83
CA LEU A 185 -13.59 -22.37 4.57
C LEU A 185 -12.35 -22.91 3.83
N VAL A 186 -12.30 -24.23 3.63
CA VAL A 186 -11.11 -24.94 3.15
C VAL A 186 -10.68 -24.56 1.72
N ASN A 187 -11.61 -24.04 0.92
CA ASN A 187 -11.37 -23.58 -0.45
C ASN A 187 -11.17 -22.05 -0.57
N LEU A 188 -11.08 -21.33 0.56
CA LEU A 188 -10.96 -19.88 0.55
C LEU A 188 -9.62 -19.45 -0.04
N THR A 189 -9.67 -18.60 -1.07
CA THR A 189 -8.51 -18.02 -1.74
C THR A 189 -8.33 -16.55 -1.41
N PHE A 190 -9.39 -15.86 -1.01
CA PHE A 190 -9.39 -14.44 -0.68
C PHE A 190 -10.08 -14.17 0.66
N LEU A 191 -9.37 -13.54 1.59
CA LEU A 191 -9.90 -13.09 2.87
C LEU A 191 -9.55 -11.62 3.11
N ASP A 192 -10.58 -10.77 3.19
CA ASP A 192 -10.42 -9.35 3.52
C ASP A 192 -11.05 -9.01 4.88
N LEU A 193 -10.20 -8.72 5.85
CA LEU A 193 -10.52 -8.29 7.21
C LEU A 193 -10.06 -6.84 7.46
N SER A 194 -9.68 -6.10 6.42
CA SER A 194 -9.12 -4.76 6.54
C SER A 194 -10.12 -3.74 7.07
N ARG A 195 -9.61 -2.61 7.60
CA ARG A 195 -10.45 -1.50 8.09
C ARG A 195 -11.45 -1.96 9.16
N ASN A 196 -10.99 -2.80 10.09
CA ASN A 196 -11.71 -3.24 11.28
C ASN A 196 -11.01 -2.68 12.54
N ARG A 197 -11.29 -3.24 13.72
CA ARG A 197 -10.66 -2.86 14.99
C ARG A 197 -9.92 -4.03 15.62
N ILE A 198 -9.44 -4.97 14.81
CA ILE A 198 -8.86 -6.21 15.30
C ILE A 198 -7.56 -5.89 16.04
N THR A 199 -7.49 -6.29 17.30
CA THR A 199 -6.33 -6.03 18.17
C THR A 199 -5.37 -7.21 18.28
N THR A 200 -5.90 -8.43 18.21
CA THR A 200 -5.15 -9.69 18.27
C THR A 200 -5.77 -10.74 17.35
N LEU A 201 -4.96 -11.71 16.94
CA LEU A 201 -5.38 -12.87 16.15
C LEU A 201 -5.19 -14.15 16.98
N PRO A 202 -6.16 -15.08 16.99
CA PRO A 202 -5.95 -16.42 17.52
C PRO A 202 -4.86 -17.15 16.73
N VAL A 203 -4.03 -17.97 17.40
CA VAL A 203 -2.84 -18.63 16.80
C VAL A 203 -3.16 -19.43 15.54
N ASN A 204 -4.26 -20.19 15.56
CA ASN A 204 -4.62 -21.12 14.47
C ASN A 204 -5.74 -20.60 13.57
N VAL A 205 -6.07 -19.30 13.63
CA VAL A 205 -7.26 -18.74 12.97
C VAL A 205 -7.28 -18.95 11.45
N PHE A 206 -6.11 -19.09 10.81
CA PHE A 206 -5.99 -19.34 9.38
C PHE A 206 -5.52 -20.77 9.04
N SER A 207 -5.29 -21.64 10.02
CA SER A 207 -4.61 -22.94 9.82
C SER A 207 -5.28 -23.87 8.80
N LYS A 208 -6.61 -23.76 8.61
CA LYS A 208 -7.38 -24.56 7.63
C LYS A 208 -7.45 -23.94 6.24
N LEU A 209 -7.08 -22.67 6.09
CA LEU A 209 -7.14 -21.91 4.84
C LEU A 209 -5.90 -22.18 3.98
N THR A 210 -5.74 -23.44 3.56
CA THR A 210 -4.52 -23.89 2.85
C THR A 210 -4.44 -23.39 1.40
N GLN A 211 -5.58 -22.99 0.82
CA GLN A 211 -5.69 -22.42 -0.52
C GLN A 211 -5.61 -20.88 -0.54
N LEU A 212 -5.36 -20.25 0.61
CA LEU A 212 -5.42 -18.80 0.74
C LEU A 212 -4.30 -18.14 -0.07
N GLN A 213 -4.70 -17.28 -1.01
CA GLN A 213 -3.80 -16.54 -1.89
C GLN A 213 -3.68 -15.07 -1.49
N VAL A 214 -4.75 -14.48 -0.95
CA VAL A 214 -4.79 -13.06 -0.56
C VAL A 214 -5.31 -12.94 0.87
N LEU A 215 -4.48 -12.37 1.74
CA LEU A 215 -4.86 -12.03 3.11
C LEU A 215 -4.68 -10.53 3.36
N ARG A 216 -5.78 -9.84 3.64
CA ARG A 216 -5.79 -8.42 3.95
C ARG A 216 -6.22 -8.15 5.38
N LEU A 217 -5.32 -7.54 6.12
CA LEU A 217 -5.46 -7.17 7.53
C LEU A 217 -5.11 -5.70 7.77
N TYR A 218 -4.92 -4.90 6.71
CA TYR A 218 -4.51 -3.50 6.82
C TYR A 218 -5.57 -2.61 7.49
N GLU A 219 -5.14 -1.48 8.05
CA GLU A 219 -6.02 -0.56 8.80
C GLU A 219 -6.79 -1.28 9.93
N ASN A 220 -6.07 -2.07 10.73
CA ASN A 220 -6.56 -2.65 11.99
C ASN A 220 -5.74 -2.10 13.17
N GLU A 221 -5.90 -2.69 14.35
CA GLU A 221 -5.19 -2.29 15.57
C GLU A 221 -4.23 -3.38 16.07
N LEU A 222 -3.72 -4.24 15.16
CA LEU A 222 -2.86 -5.36 15.49
C LEU A 222 -1.54 -4.86 16.08
N GLN A 223 -1.20 -5.33 17.27
CA GLN A 223 0.05 -4.98 17.96
C GLN A 223 1.16 -5.98 17.72
N ASP A 224 0.79 -7.26 17.64
CA ASP A 224 1.68 -8.40 17.45
C ASP A 224 1.00 -9.46 16.59
N LEU A 225 1.81 -10.36 16.01
CA LEU A 225 1.34 -11.53 15.27
C LEU A 225 1.80 -12.79 16.01
N PRO A 226 0.93 -13.81 16.19
CA PRO A 226 1.35 -15.09 16.75
C PRO A 226 2.46 -15.77 15.93
N GLU A 227 3.34 -16.51 16.62
CA GLU A 227 4.24 -17.45 15.95
C GLU A 227 3.44 -18.54 15.23
N GLY A 228 3.92 -18.94 14.04
CA GLY A 228 3.29 -19.97 13.24
C GLY A 228 1.95 -19.60 12.57
N LEU A 229 1.50 -18.34 12.70
CA LEU A 229 0.22 -17.86 12.16
C LEU A 229 -0.01 -18.21 10.68
N LEU A 230 1.08 -18.24 9.88
CA LEU A 230 1.05 -18.44 8.43
C LEU A 230 1.72 -19.75 7.96
N ASP A 231 1.98 -20.71 8.86
CA ASP A 231 2.73 -21.93 8.52
C ASP A 231 2.02 -22.81 7.48
N SER A 232 0.69 -22.70 7.37
CA SER A 232 -0.13 -23.49 6.43
C SER A 232 -0.47 -22.75 5.13
N GLN A 233 -0.09 -21.48 5.00
CA GLN A 233 -0.48 -20.59 3.89
C GLN A 233 0.54 -20.63 2.73
N LEU A 234 0.82 -21.83 2.22
CA LEU A 234 1.87 -22.05 1.21
C LEU A 234 1.57 -21.40 -0.16
N GLU A 235 0.29 -21.18 -0.46
CA GLU A 235 -0.21 -20.57 -1.71
C GLU A 235 -0.32 -19.04 -1.64
N LEU A 236 0.08 -18.41 -0.53
CA LEU A 236 -0.13 -16.97 -0.32
C LEU A 236 0.69 -16.13 -1.32
N LEU A 237 0.01 -15.25 -2.03
CA LEU A 237 0.55 -14.33 -3.03
C LEU A 237 0.63 -12.89 -2.50
N GLU A 238 -0.32 -12.48 -1.67
CA GLU A 238 -0.43 -11.13 -1.13
C GLU A 238 -0.72 -11.17 0.38
N LEU A 239 0.16 -10.54 1.16
CA LEU A 239 -0.04 -10.27 2.59
C LEU A 239 -0.02 -8.76 2.83
N SER A 240 -1.17 -8.22 3.26
CA SER A 240 -1.34 -6.79 3.54
C SER A 240 -1.55 -6.54 5.03
N LEU A 241 -0.58 -5.93 5.68
CA LEU A 241 -0.54 -5.64 7.12
C LEU A 241 -0.29 -4.15 7.41
N GLN A 242 -0.28 -3.30 6.39
CA GLN A 242 -0.01 -1.87 6.53
C GLN A 242 -1.05 -1.16 7.40
N SER A 243 -0.67 -0.02 7.99
CA SER A 243 -1.56 0.77 8.87
C SER A 243 -2.10 -0.04 10.06
N ASN A 244 -1.21 -0.78 10.73
CA ASN A 244 -1.49 -1.44 12.01
C ASN A 244 -0.60 -0.83 13.11
N ARG A 245 -0.43 -1.53 14.24
CA ARG A 245 0.43 -1.11 15.36
C ARG A 245 1.55 -2.14 15.62
N LEU A 246 1.98 -2.87 14.58
CA LEU A 246 2.95 -3.94 14.71
C LEU A 246 4.30 -3.40 15.17
N ARG A 247 4.84 -3.92 16.28
CA ARG A 247 6.15 -3.51 16.83
C ARG A 247 7.32 -4.33 16.31
N ALA A 248 7.05 -5.56 15.92
CA ALA A 248 8.02 -6.50 15.37
C ALA A 248 7.31 -7.55 14.50
N LEU A 249 8.10 -8.28 13.72
CA LEU A 249 7.64 -9.48 13.02
C LEU A 249 8.20 -10.72 13.72
N PRO A 250 7.41 -11.78 13.94
CA PRO A 250 7.94 -13.05 14.41
C PRO A 250 9.01 -13.59 13.43
N PRO A 251 10.17 -14.07 13.90
CA PRO A 251 11.31 -14.42 13.04
C PRO A 251 10.99 -15.44 11.94
N MET A 252 10.05 -16.34 12.19
CA MET A 252 9.72 -17.46 11.29
C MET A 252 8.46 -17.22 10.45
N LEU A 253 7.77 -16.09 10.65
CA LEU A 253 6.45 -15.83 10.07
C LEU A 253 6.43 -15.98 8.53
N LEU A 254 7.49 -15.53 7.86
CA LEU A 254 7.55 -15.44 6.40
C LEU A 254 8.31 -16.60 5.75
N ARG A 255 8.95 -17.47 6.53
CA ARG A 255 9.87 -18.49 6.03
C ARG A 255 9.19 -19.49 5.08
N SER A 256 7.91 -19.75 5.29
CA SER A 256 7.12 -20.76 4.58
C SER A 256 6.23 -20.17 3.48
N LEU A 257 6.55 -18.99 2.94
CA LEU A 257 5.73 -18.30 1.92
C LEU A 257 6.44 -18.24 0.54
N PRO A 258 6.65 -19.37 -0.15
CA PRO A 258 7.48 -19.45 -1.36
C PRO A 258 6.83 -18.77 -2.59
N HIS A 259 5.54 -18.43 -2.50
CA HIS A 259 4.78 -17.84 -3.60
C HIS A 259 4.45 -16.37 -3.39
N LEU A 260 4.86 -15.78 -2.26
CA LEU A 260 4.52 -14.41 -1.92
C LEU A 260 5.09 -13.44 -2.95
N GLU A 261 4.22 -12.62 -3.54
CA GLU A 261 4.56 -11.61 -4.54
C GLU A 261 4.48 -10.19 -3.96
N LYS A 262 3.64 -9.97 -2.95
CA LYS A 262 3.46 -8.66 -2.31
C LYS A 262 3.43 -8.79 -0.79
N LEU A 263 4.27 -8.00 -0.14
CA LEU A 263 4.29 -7.85 1.30
C LEU A 263 4.21 -6.37 1.66
N LEU A 264 3.09 -5.97 2.26
CA LEU A 264 2.84 -4.58 2.64
C LEU A 264 2.87 -4.44 4.16
N LEU A 265 3.84 -3.70 4.69
CA LEU A 265 4.09 -3.51 6.12
C LEU A 265 4.25 -2.02 6.49
N ASP A 266 3.97 -1.11 5.57
CA ASP A 266 4.09 0.32 5.81
C ASP A 266 3.14 0.83 6.91
N ASN A 267 3.46 1.98 7.49
CA ASN A 267 2.64 2.62 8.52
C ASN A 267 2.38 1.69 9.73
N ASN A 268 3.44 1.10 10.28
CA ASN A 268 3.42 0.31 11.51
C ASN A 268 4.40 0.91 12.53
N LEU A 269 4.69 0.18 13.61
CA LEU A 269 5.61 0.61 14.67
C LEU A 269 6.88 -0.27 14.71
N ILE A 270 7.24 -0.90 13.59
CA ILE A 270 8.33 -1.88 13.53
C ILE A 270 9.65 -1.17 13.79
N SER A 271 10.36 -1.57 14.84
CA SER A 271 11.67 -0.99 15.18
C SER A 271 12.85 -1.91 14.86
N VAL A 272 12.62 -3.22 14.93
CA VAL A 272 13.65 -4.26 14.69
C VAL A 272 13.13 -5.26 13.67
N LEU A 273 13.98 -5.58 12.70
CA LEU A 273 13.75 -6.65 11.74
C LEU A 273 14.56 -7.88 12.15
N PRO A 274 13.99 -9.10 12.07
CA PRO A 274 14.74 -10.31 12.36
C PRO A 274 15.84 -10.52 11.29
N PRO A 275 17.02 -11.04 11.68
CA PRO A 275 18.01 -11.54 10.71
C PRO A 275 17.35 -12.58 9.80
N GLN A 276 17.66 -12.55 8.50
CA GLN A 276 17.05 -13.44 7.51
C GLN A 276 15.52 -13.30 7.41
N GLY A 277 14.95 -12.19 7.87
CA GLY A 277 13.49 -11.99 7.94
C GLY A 277 12.75 -12.12 6.61
N PHE A 278 13.43 -11.90 5.48
CA PHE A 278 12.86 -12.03 4.13
C PHE A 278 13.50 -13.15 3.30
N PHE A 279 14.22 -14.09 3.92
CA PHE A 279 14.83 -15.22 3.23
C PHE A 279 13.76 -16.13 2.60
N GLY A 280 14.05 -16.67 1.41
CA GLY A 280 13.14 -17.57 0.68
C GLY A 280 12.00 -16.89 -0.08
N LEU A 281 11.81 -15.57 0.05
CA LEU A 281 10.77 -14.81 -0.66
C LEU A 281 11.16 -14.51 -2.13
N ASN A 282 11.53 -15.56 -2.87
CA ASN A 282 12.16 -15.46 -4.19
C ASN A 282 11.22 -14.90 -5.27
N LYS A 283 9.90 -15.04 -5.09
CA LYS A 283 8.86 -14.50 -5.99
C LYS A 283 8.40 -13.08 -5.64
N LEU A 284 8.91 -12.50 -4.55
CA LEU A 284 8.46 -11.19 -4.08
C LEU A 284 8.76 -10.12 -5.13
N LYS A 285 7.77 -9.29 -5.43
CA LYS A 285 7.83 -8.20 -6.42
C LYS A 285 7.75 -6.84 -5.74
N LEU A 286 7.03 -6.74 -4.64
CA LEU A 286 6.81 -5.50 -3.88
C LEU A 286 7.00 -5.74 -2.38
N LEU A 287 7.85 -4.92 -1.77
CA LEU A 287 8.06 -4.87 -0.33
C LEU A 287 7.98 -3.42 0.16
N THR A 288 6.98 -3.12 0.99
CA THR A 288 6.85 -1.80 1.63
C THR A 288 7.07 -1.91 3.13
N LEU A 289 8.00 -1.12 3.64
CA LEU A 289 8.35 -0.98 5.07
C LEU A 289 8.36 0.51 5.46
N GLY A 290 7.81 1.38 4.61
CA GLY A 290 7.81 2.82 4.81
C GLY A 290 7.02 3.24 6.06
N SER A 291 7.36 4.39 6.66
CA SER A 291 6.67 4.92 7.85
C SER A 291 6.65 3.91 9.02
N ASN A 292 7.82 3.37 9.36
CA ASN A 292 8.02 2.53 10.55
C ASN A 292 9.06 3.22 11.48
N HIS A 293 9.59 2.48 12.45
CA HIS A 293 10.62 2.96 13.40
C HIS A 293 11.95 2.23 13.25
N ILE A 294 12.24 1.70 12.05
CA ILE A 294 13.43 0.87 11.80
C ILE A 294 14.68 1.74 11.93
N MET A 295 15.57 1.35 12.84
CA MET A 295 16.83 2.07 13.10
C MET A 295 18.01 1.51 12.32
N GLU A 296 18.00 0.20 12.05
CA GLU A 296 19.05 -0.52 11.35
C GLU A 296 18.49 -1.66 10.51
N LEU A 297 19.21 -2.03 9.46
CA LEU A 297 18.93 -3.24 8.68
C LEU A 297 19.94 -4.32 9.08
N PRO A 298 19.51 -5.55 9.42
CA PRO A 298 20.42 -6.67 9.59
C PRO A 298 21.23 -6.94 8.31
N CYS A 299 22.53 -7.28 8.43
CA CYS A 299 23.40 -7.52 7.26
C CYS A 299 22.92 -8.65 6.33
N CYS A 300 22.20 -9.64 6.89
CA CYS A 300 21.62 -10.77 6.16
C CYS A 300 20.09 -10.67 6.11
N LEU A 301 19.53 -9.47 5.92
CA LEU A 301 18.08 -9.29 5.87
C LEU A 301 17.45 -9.88 4.60
N PHE A 302 18.09 -9.69 3.46
CA PHE A 302 17.62 -10.13 2.14
C PHE A 302 18.43 -11.33 1.63
N ASP A 303 17.74 -12.23 0.94
CA ASP A 303 18.34 -13.32 0.16
C ASP A 303 18.37 -12.94 -1.34
N THR A 304 18.55 -13.91 -2.22
CA THR A 304 18.40 -13.76 -3.67
C THR A 304 16.93 -13.52 -4.02
N MET A 305 16.58 -12.26 -4.31
CA MET A 305 15.22 -11.85 -4.66
C MET A 305 15.17 -11.35 -6.11
N PRO A 306 15.28 -12.24 -7.11
CA PRO A 306 15.46 -11.86 -8.51
C PRO A 306 14.21 -11.24 -9.14
N HIS A 307 13.09 -11.23 -8.43
CA HIS A 307 11.82 -10.66 -8.90
C HIS A 307 11.43 -9.37 -8.18
N LEU A 308 12.16 -8.94 -7.16
CA LEU A 308 11.82 -7.73 -6.40
C LEU A 308 11.98 -6.51 -7.30
N ARG A 309 10.91 -5.73 -7.47
CA ARG A 309 10.86 -4.57 -8.36
C ARG A 309 10.84 -3.27 -7.60
N GLU A 310 10.22 -3.26 -6.43
CA GLU A 310 10.07 -2.07 -5.59
C GLU A 310 10.33 -2.40 -4.12
N LEU A 311 11.22 -1.61 -3.52
CA LEU A 311 11.54 -1.63 -2.10
C LEU A 311 11.37 -0.23 -1.53
N ASP A 312 10.44 -0.08 -0.59
CA ASP A 312 10.21 1.15 0.14
C ASP A 312 10.65 1.01 1.60
N LEU A 313 11.69 1.76 1.98
CA LEU A 313 12.23 1.89 3.34
C LEU A 313 12.12 3.34 3.84
N SER A 314 11.28 4.15 3.21
CA SER A 314 11.17 5.58 3.51
C SER A 314 10.56 5.86 4.88
N ARG A 315 10.77 7.07 5.42
CA ARG A 315 10.17 7.49 6.70
C ARG A 315 10.47 6.51 7.85
N ASN A 316 11.72 6.07 7.93
CA ASN A 316 12.25 5.29 9.04
C ASN A 316 13.33 6.11 9.77
N SER A 317 14.11 5.48 10.65
CA SER A 317 15.19 6.10 11.41
C SER A 317 16.55 5.53 11.04
N LEU A 318 16.74 5.10 9.79
CA LEU A 318 17.99 4.50 9.32
C LEU A 318 19.12 5.52 9.35
N VAL A 319 20.20 5.21 10.08
CA VAL A 319 21.40 6.06 10.18
C VAL A 319 22.50 5.63 9.21
N THR A 320 22.63 4.32 8.98
CA THR A 320 23.58 3.71 8.06
C THR A 320 22.92 2.56 7.30
N LEU A 321 23.58 2.08 6.25
CA LEU A 321 23.21 0.87 5.53
C LEU A 321 24.35 -0.15 5.66
N PRO A 322 24.07 -1.45 5.84
CA PRO A 322 25.10 -2.48 5.78
C PRO A 322 25.73 -2.58 4.39
N ASP A 323 27.00 -3.00 4.34
CA ASP A 323 27.71 -3.25 3.09
C ASP A 323 27.01 -4.36 2.29
N GLY A 324 26.79 -4.13 1.00
CA GLY A 324 26.24 -5.12 0.09
C GLY A 324 24.78 -5.52 0.35
N ILE A 325 24.04 -4.82 1.22
CA ILE A 325 22.66 -5.18 1.62
C ILE A 325 21.70 -5.39 0.44
N PHE A 326 21.95 -4.76 -0.70
CA PHE A 326 21.10 -4.85 -1.90
C PHE A 326 21.69 -5.69 -3.04
N VAL A 327 22.84 -6.34 -2.84
CA VAL A 327 23.63 -6.95 -3.92
C VAL A 327 22.87 -7.98 -4.77
N ASN A 328 21.96 -8.72 -4.14
CA ASN A 328 21.20 -9.78 -4.79
C ASN A 328 19.80 -9.35 -5.31
N LEU A 329 19.46 -8.06 -5.21
CA LEU A 329 18.17 -7.50 -5.66
C LEU A 329 18.21 -7.10 -7.15
N THR A 330 18.64 -8.03 -8.00
CA THR A 330 19.04 -7.78 -9.41
C THR A 330 17.92 -7.30 -10.35
N SER A 331 16.66 -7.36 -9.93
CA SER A 331 15.53 -6.81 -10.69
C SER A 331 14.93 -5.53 -10.12
N LEU A 332 15.53 -4.97 -9.07
CA LEU A 332 15.00 -3.79 -8.40
C LEU A 332 14.95 -2.61 -9.39
N GLY A 333 13.75 -2.09 -9.62
CA GLY A 333 13.49 -0.95 -10.47
C GLY A 333 13.33 0.35 -9.69
N LYS A 334 12.88 0.26 -8.44
CA LYS A 334 12.64 1.42 -7.56
C LYS A 334 13.11 1.14 -6.13
N LEU A 335 13.93 2.04 -5.61
CA LEU A 335 14.43 2.03 -4.24
C LEU A 335 14.13 3.36 -3.57
N ILE A 336 13.37 3.32 -2.48
CA ILE A 336 12.96 4.51 -1.72
C ILE A 336 13.59 4.46 -0.33
N LEU A 337 14.50 5.39 -0.07
CA LEU A 337 15.20 5.59 1.21
C LEU A 337 14.94 7.00 1.78
N SER A 338 13.97 7.73 1.22
CA SER A 338 13.63 9.09 1.60
C SER A 338 13.22 9.21 3.07
N HIS A 339 13.40 10.38 3.68
CA HIS A 339 13.00 10.64 5.06
C HIS A 339 13.62 9.64 6.05
N ASN A 340 14.94 9.46 5.98
CA ASN A 340 15.73 8.72 6.96
C ASN A 340 16.79 9.64 7.58
N GLN A 341 17.76 9.09 8.29
CA GLN A 341 18.84 9.81 8.96
C GLN A 341 20.21 9.42 8.37
N LEU A 342 20.25 8.98 7.11
CA LEU A 342 21.47 8.50 6.47
C LEU A 342 22.48 9.64 6.35
N SER A 343 23.65 9.49 7.00
CA SER A 343 24.73 10.48 6.97
C SER A 343 25.78 10.21 5.89
N ALA A 344 25.93 8.93 5.51
CA ALA A 344 26.79 8.48 4.43
C ALA A 344 26.20 7.24 3.73
N LEU A 345 26.67 6.98 2.51
CA LEU A 345 26.37 5.75 1.77
C LEU A 345 27.65 4.90 1.71
N PRO A 346 27.58 3.60 2.02
CA PRO A 346 28.71 2.71 1.83
C PRO A 346 29.17 2.65 0.37
N ARG A 347 30.46 2.40 0.17
CA ARG A 347 31.02 2.20 -1.18
C ARG A 347 30.36 1.02 -1.86
N GLY A 348 29.87 1.24 -3.08
CA GLY A 348 29.21 0.19 -3.86
C GLY A 348 27.90 -0.32 -3.25
N VAL A 349 27.22 0.44 -2.37
CA VAL A 349 25.94 0.02 -1.77
C VAL A 349 24.86 -0.36 -2.81
N PHE A 350 24.94 0.20 -4.02
CA PHE A 350 24.03 -0.09 -5.13
C PHE A 350 24.57 -1.15 -6.11
N THR A 351 25.62 -1.89 -5.74
CA THR A 351 26.14 -3.01 -6.55
C THR A 351 25.02 -4.02 -6.79
N GLY A 352 24.95 -4.61 -7.99
CA GLY A 352 23.90 -5.56 -8.37
C GLY A 352 22.59 -4.92 -8.86
N LEU A 353 22.35 -3.63 -8.60
CA LEU A 353 21.11 -2.93 -8.96
C LEU A 353 21.08 -2.41 -10.42
N ASN A 354 21.51 -3.24 -11.37
CA ASN A 354 21.66 -2.84 -12.77
C ASN A 354 20.34 -2.44 -13.46
N LYS A 355 19.17 -2.87 -12.96
CA LYS A 355 17.85 -2.49 -13.49
C LYS A 355 17.22 -1.28 -12.79
N LEU A 356 17.90 -0.66 -11.82
CA LEU A 356 17.35 0.45 -11.06
C LEU A 356 17.05 1.65 -11.97
N LEU A 357 15.81 2.14 -11.89
CA LEU A 357 15.30 3.27 -12.66
C LEU A 357 15.03 4.48 -11.78
N ASP A 358 14.63 4.26 -10.53
CA ASP A 358 14.20 5.29 -9.61
C ASP A 358 14.87 5.13 -8.23
N LEU A 359 15.67 6.12 -7.84
CA LEU A 359 16.38 6.16 -6.56
C LEU A 359 16.01 7.44 -5.80
N GLN A 360 15.34 7.25 -4.67
CA GLN A 360 14.89 8.34 -3.80
C GLN A 360 15.71 8.34 -2.50
N LEU A 361 16.54 9.38 -2.30
CA LEU A 361 17.41 9.58 -1.15
C LEU A 361 17.13 10.92 -0.45
N ASP A 362 16.01 11.55 -0.76
CA ASP A 362 15.72 12.90 -0.28
C ASP A 362 15.35 12.96 1.20
N THR A 363 15.58 14.10 1.82
CA THR A 363 15.31 14.32 3.25
C THR A 363 16.09 13.31 4.10
N ASN A 364 17.42 13.27 3.90
CA ASN A 364 18.39 12.52 4.69
C ASN A 364 19.46 13.51 5.23
N GLN A 365 20.57 12.99 5.75
CA GLN A 365 21.67 13.78 6.33
C GLN A 365 22.98 13.62 5.55
N LEU A 366 22.92 13.22 4.27
CA LEU A 366 24.10 12.91 3.47
C LEU A 366 24.98 14.15 3.30
N SER A 367 26.21 14.10 3.81
CA SER A 367 27.18 15.21 3.74
C SER A 367 28.22 15.05 2.64
N ALA A 368 28.48 13.82 2.23
CA ALA A 368 29.39 13.49 1.13
C ALA A 368 28.90 12.25 0.36
N LEU A 369 29.34 12.13 -0.89
CA LEU A 369 29.12 10.97 -1.74
C LEU A 369 30.46 10.49 -2.27
N ASP A 370 30.64 9.18 -2.36
CA ASP A 370 31.81 8.57 -3.00
C ASP A 370 31.72 8.74 -4.53
N GLU A 371 32.86 8.96 -5.20
CA GLU A 371 32.94 9.22 -6.65
C GLU A 371 32.33 8.09 -7.50
N GLY A 372 32.40 6.85 -7.02
CA GLY A 372 31.94 5.65 -7.71
C GLY A 372 30.55 5.17 -7.29
N VAL A 373 29.86 5.86 -6.38
CA VAL A 373 28.63 5.34 -5.74
C VAL A 373 27.52 5.00 -6.76
N PHE A 374 27.45 5.71 -7.88
CA PHE A 374 26.45 5.49 -8.93
C PHE A 374 26.95 4.68 -10.14
N ALA A 375 28.17 4.16 -10.11
CA ALA A 375 28.77 3.44 -11.24
C ALA A 375 27.98 2.16 -11.61
N SER A 376 27.33 1.53 -10.62
CA SER A 376 26.58 0.27 -10.80
C SER A 376 25.11 0.44 -11.21
N VAL A 377 24.63 1.68 -11.36
CA VAL A 377 23.22 1.99 -11.71
C VAL A 377 23.10 2.80 -13.01
N PRO A 378 23.68 2.35 -14.14
CA PRO A 378 23.73 3.13 -15.39
C PRO A 378 22.36 3.36 -16.04
N ASN A 379 21.33 2.62 -15.62
CA ASN A 379 19.97 2.71 -16.16
C ASN A 379 19.07 3.71 -15.41
N LEU A 380 19.59 4.39 -14.39
CA LEU A 380 18.82 5.29 -13.56
C LEU A 380 18.19 6.43 -14.38
N LYS A 381 16.88 6.62 -14.21
CA LYS A 381 16.07 7.67 -14.85
C LYS A 381 15.76 8.81 -13.90
N THR A 382 15.58 8.51 -12.62
CA THR A 382 15.26 9.47 -11.58
C THR A 382 16.22 9.32 -10.41
N LEU A 383 16.86 10.42 -10.03
CA LEU A 383 17.69 10.53 -8.83
C LEU A 383 17.20 11.70 -7.99
N ASN A 384 16.83 11.44 -6.74
CA ASN A 384 16.41 12.48 -5.82
C ASN A 384 17.37 12.58 -4.62
N LEU A 385 18.14 13.66 -4.57
CA LEU A 385 19.09 14.00 -3.50
C LEU A 385 18.66 15.24 -2.72
N ARG A 386 17.41 15.71 -2.91
CA ARG A 386 16.89 16.92 -2.28
C ARG A 386 17.00 16.86 -0.75
N LYS A 387 17.18 18.01 -0.09
CA LYS A 387 17.16 18.11 1.37
C LYS A 387 18.14 17.13 2.04
N ASN A 388 19.41 17.17 1.63
CA ASN A 388 20.53 16.54 2.30
C ASN A 388 21.49 17.63 2.81
N GLN A 389 22.70 17.25 3.22
CA GLN A 389 23.74 18.15 3.73
C GLN A 389 24.93 18.27 2.76
N LEU A 390 24.69 18.07 1.45
CA LEU A 390 25.74 18.12 0.45
C LEU A 390 26.21 19.56 0.20
N GLU A 391 27.48 19.83 0.46
CA GLU A 391 28.11 21.12 0.09
C GLU A 391 28.65 21.10 -1.34
N ASN A 392 29.09 19.95 -1.82
CA ASN A 392 29.59 19.73 -3.18
C ASN A 392 29.36 18.26 -3.58
N VAL A 393 29.75 17.91 -4.80
CA VAL A 393 29.81 16.52 -5.27
C VAL A 393 31.14 16.25 -5.96
N PRO A 394 31.68 15.02 -5.90
CA PRO A 394 32.89 14.65 -6.61
C PRO A 394 32.77 14.87 -8.12
N GLN A 395 33.90 15.15 -8.75
CA GLN A 395 33.98 15.24 -10.20
C GLN A 395 33.56 13.92 -10.84
N GLY A 396 32.71 13.99 -11.87
CA GLY A 396 32.27 12.82 -12.63
C GLY A 396 31.16 11.99 -11.96
N LEU A 397 30.67 12.37 -10.77
CA LEU A 397 29.66 11.60 -10.01
C LEU A 397 28.44 11.20 -10.85
N LEU A 398 27.95 12.11 -11.71
CA LEU A 398 26.74 11.91 -12.53
C LEU A 398 27.05 11.39 -13.94
N ASP A 399 28.32 11.25 -14.30
CA ASP A 399 28.74 10.87 -15.66
C ASP A 399 28.31 9.45 -16.05
N PRO A 400 28.28 8.44 -15.16
CA PRO A 400 27.77 7.11 -15.48
C PRO A 400 26.27 7.08 -15.83
N LEU A 401 25.50 8.07 -15.36
CA LEU A 401 24.03 8.07 -15.42
C LEU A 401 23.49 8.59 -16.76
N LYS A 402 23.84 7.91 -17.87
CA LYS A 402 23.50 8.37 -19.23
C LYS A 402 21.99 8.39 -19.52
N LYS A 403 21.19 7.59 -18.82
CA LYS A 403 19.72 7.50 -19.00
C LYS A 403 18.91 8.43 -18.08
N LEU A 404 19.59 9.29 -17.34
CA LEU A 404 18.97 10.17 -16.36
C LEU A 404 18.06 11.20 -17.04
N SER A 405 16.85 11.34 -16.52
CA SER A 405 15.80 12.22 -17.05
C SER A 405 15.33 13.25 -16.02
N SER A 406 15.49 12.94 -14.73
CA SER A 406 15.08 13.79 -13.62
C SER A 406 16.09 13.71 -12.48
N VAL A 407 16.64 14.86 -12.09
CA VAL A 407 17.53 15.00 -10.94
C VAL A 407 17.03 16.11 -10.04
N TYR A 408 16.92 15.82 -8.75
CA TYR A 408 16.49 16.78 -7.73
C TYR A 408 17.65 17.07 -6.77
N LEU A 409 18.13 18.31 -6.77
CA LEU A 409 19.31 18.74 -6.00
C LEU A 409 19.01 19.85 -4.98
N SER A 410 17.78 20.39 -5.01
CA SER A 410 17.36 21.52 -4.18
C SER A 410 17.47 21.24 -2.68
N GLY A 411 17.63 22.27 -1.86
CA GLY A 411 17.63 22.13 -0.41
C GLY A 411 18.88 21.46 0.17
N ASN A 412 19.99 21.42 -0.57
CA ASN A 412 21.32 21.10 -0.05
C ASN A 412 22.11 22.40 0.20
N PRO A 413 23.02 22.45 1.18
CA PRO A 413 23.82 23.62 1.50
C PRO A 413 24.99 23.82 0.52
N TRP A 414 24.71 23.94 -0.79
CA TRP A 414 25.74 24.03 -1.83
C TRP A 414 26.75 25.16 -1.55
N ARG A 415 28.03 24.80 -1.50
CA ARG A 415 29.16 25.70 -1.35
C ARG A 415 29.67 26.08 -2.74
N CYS A 416 29.32 27.29 -3.18
CA CYS A 416 29.62 27.81 -4.50
C CYS A 416 31.03 28.41 -4.58
N ASP A 417 32.04 27.55 -4.42
CA ASP A 417 33.45 27.84 -4.72
C ASP A 417 33.96 26.93 -5.85
N CYS A 418 35.27 26.84 -6.04
CA CYS A 418 35.87 26.03 -7.10
C CYS A 418 35.47 24.54 -7.06
N ASN A 419 35.10 24.00 -5.89
CA ASN A 419 34.70 22.59 -5.77
C ASN A 419 33.33 22.32 -6.38
N LEU A 420 32.54 23.36 -6.66
CA LEU A 420 31.24 23.23 -7.32
C LEU A 420 31.34 23.27 -8.85
N CYS A 421 32.51 23.53 -9.43
CA CYS A 421 32.70 23.72 -10.88
C CYS A 421 32.11 22.59 -11.72
N TYR A 422 32.36 21.33 -11.33
CA TYR A 422 31.78 20.17 -12.03
C TYR A 422 30.25 20.22 -12.03
N LEU A 423 29.64 20.36 -10.85
CA LEU A 423 28.19 20.34 -10.70
C LEU A 423 27.53 21.52 -11.42
N HIS A 424 28.12 22.72 -11.32
CA HIS A 424 27.65 23.91 -12.02
C HIS A 424 27.61 23.70 -13.53
N ARG A 425 28.72 23.26 -14.13
CA ARG A 425 28.80 22.98 -15.57
C ARG A 425 27.85 21.86 -15.98
N TRP A 426 27.74 20.80 -15.17
CA TRP A 426 26.82 19.71 -15.43
C TRP A 426 25.36 20.19 -15.44
N ILE A 427 24.95 21.02 -14.47
CA ILE A 427 23.62 21.62 -14.40
C ILE A 427 23.33 22.49 -15.64
N LEU A 428 24.29 23.31 -16.07
CA LEU A 428 24.13 24.16 -17.26
C LEU A 428 23.98 23.35 -18.55
N GLY A 429 24.71 22.23 -18.67
CA GLY A 429 24.63 21.33 -19.82
C GLY A 429 23.41 20.38 -19.81
N ASN A 430 22.68 20.28 -18.69
CA ASN A 430 21.58 19.33 -18.50
C ASN A 430 20.34 20.00 -17.86
N LYS A 431 20.04 21.25 -18.21
CA LYS A 431 19.00 22.07 -17.56
C LYS A 431 17.62 21.40 -17.54
N GLU A 432 17.28 20.66 -18.58
CA GLU A 432 16.01 19.92 -18.74
C GLU A 432 15.86 18.74 -17.77
N LYS A 433 16.99 18.18 -17.32
CA LYS A 433 17.04 17.06 -16.36
C LYS A 433 16.94 17.55 -14.92
N VAL A 434 17.45 18.74 -14.62
CA VAL A 434 17.45 19.30 -13.25
C VAL A 434 16.06 19.84 -12.91
N LYS A 435 15.36 19.15 -12.01
CA LYS A 435 14.04 19.55 -11.54
C LYS A 435 14.17 20.55 -10.41
N LEU A 436 13.27 21.54 -10.39
CA LEU A 436 13.31 22.68 -9.46
C LEU A 436 14.67 23.40 -9.48
N SER A 437 15.25 23.59 -10.67
CA SER A 437 16.59 24.15 -10.86
C SER A 437 16.76 25.54 -10.23
N THR A 438 15.70 26.35 -10.19
CA THR A 438 15.69 27.67 -9.52
C THR A 438 15.81 27.57 -7.99
N GLN A 439 15.52 26.41 -7.40
CA GLN A 439 15.67 26.14 -5.97
C GLN A 439 17.03 25.51 -5.62
N VAL A 440 17.89 25.26 -6.61
CA VAL A 440 19.27 24.85 -6.41
C VAL A 440 20.09 26.13 -6.24
N SER A 441 20.30 26.55 -5.00
CA SER A 441 20.95 27.82 -4.65
C SER A 441 22.15 27.61 -3.73
N CYS A 442 23.09 28.55 -3.81
CA CYS A 442 24.25 28.59 -2.95
C CYS A 442 23.84 28.86 -1.51
N LYS A 443 24.47 28.16 -0.57
CA LYS A 443 24.42 28.48 0.86
C LYS A 443 25.63 29.30 1.29
N SER A 444 26.78 29.04 0.70
CA SER A 444 28.05 29.73 0.94
C SER A 444 28.79 29.91 -0.40
N PRO A 445 29.76 30.82 -0.50
CA PRO A 445 30.12 31.88 0.45
C PRO A 445 29.01 32.95 0.61
N PRO A 446 29.05 33.83 1.65
CA PRO A 446 27.98 34.78 1.95
C PRO A 446 27.57 35.71 0.80
N HIS A 447 28.51 36.10 -0.06
CA HIS A 447 28.23 36.99 -1.21
C HIS A 447 27.49 36.30 -2.36
N LEU A 448 27.49 34.96 -2.41
CA LEU A 448 26.70 34.17 -3.37
C LEU A 448 25.48 33.52 -2.70
N ALA A 449 25.32 33.63 -1.38
CA ALA A 449 24.24 32.97 -0.65
C ALA A 449 22.86 33.35 -1.19
N GLY A 450 22.03 32.36 -1.49
CA GLY A 450 20.70 32.51 -2.10
C GLY A 450 20.70 32.63 -3.63
N GLN A 451 21.86 32.83 -4.26
CA GLN A 451 21.95 32.86 -5.72
C GLN A 451 21.76 31.45 -6.30
N ALA A 452 20.95 31.33 -7.34
CA ALA A 452 20.75 30.06 -8.03
C ALA A 452 22.03 29.61 -8.76
N VAL A 453 22.39 28.34 -8.64
CA VAL A 453 23.60 27.76 -9.26
C VAL A 453 23.58 27.90 -10.79
N THR A 454 22.39 27.94 -11.39
CA THR A 454 22.18 28.16 -12.83
C THR A 454 22.49 29.59 -13.31
N LEU A 455 22.60 30.55 -12.40
CA LEU A 455 22.89 31.96 -12.69
C LEU A 455 24.35 32.35 -12.41
N LEU A 456 25.15 31.41 -11.92
CA LEU A 456 26.58 31.63 -11.69
C LEU A 456 27.36 31.65 -13.01
N ARG A 457 28.55 32.22 -12.95
CA ARG A 457 29.58 32.16 -13.99
C ARG A 457 30.79 31.46 -13.40
N ASP A 458 31.62 30.84 -14.24
CA ASP A 458 32.84 30.16 -13.78
C ASP A 458 33.75 31.07 -12.94
N GLU A 459 33.81 32.37 -13.25
CA GLU A 459 34.56 33.39 -12.48
C GLU A 459 34.03 33.64 -11.06
N HIS A 460 32.81 33.23 -10.74
CA HIS A 460 32.28 33.31 -9.38
C HIS A 460 32.72 32.09 -8.52
N LEU A 461 33.12 30.98 -9.16
CA LEU A 461 33.46 29.71 -8.50
C LEU A 461 34.97 29.62 -8.24
N ILE A 462 35.46 30.51 -7.38
CA ILE A 462 36.89 30.61 -7.05
C ILE A 462 37.09 30.06 -5.63
N CYS A 463 38.08 29.18 -5.46
CA CYS A 463 38.66 28.92 -4.14
C CYS A 463 39.83 29.88 -3.94
N PRO A 464 40.07 30.38 -2.72
CA PRO A 464 41.34 31.04 -2.43
C PRO A 464 42.46 30.02 -2.67
N GLU A 465 43.19 30.13 -3.78
CA GLU A 465 44.46 29.42 -3.96
C GLU A 465 45.53 30.15 -3.12
N ASP A 466 46.29 29.39 -2.33
CA ASP A 466 47.72 29.60 -2.12
C ASP A 466 48.25 30.94 -1.58
N LEU A 467 47.61 31.54 -0.56
CA LEU A 467 48.24 32.61 0.23
C LEU A 467 49.28 32.15 1.27
N GLN A 468 49.60 30.85 1.36
CA GLN A 468 50.65 30.33 2.25
C GLN A 468 51.39 29.11 1.65
N CYS A 469 52.26 29.32 0.66
CA CYS A 469 53.46 28.47 0.48
C CYS A 469 54.52 29.08 -0.46
N GLN A 470 54.71 30.41 -0.46
CA GLN A 470 55.90 31.05 -1.07
C GLN A 470 56.38 32.23 -0.24
N SER A 471 56.94 31.96 0.94
CA SER A 471 57.85 32.90 1.62
C SER A 471 58.65 32.22 2.73
N ILE A 472 59.40 31.16 2.40
CA ILE A 472 60.64 30.82 3.13
C ILE A 472 61.67 30.43 2.08
N ASN A 473 62.31 31.45 1.49
CA ASN A 473 63.70 31.41 1.03
C ASN A 473 64.06 32.82 0.58
N ASN A 474 64.65 33.58 1.50
CA ASN A 474 65.79 34.49 1.30
C ASN A 474 65.88 35.43 2.51
N GLN A 475 66.71 35.04 3.49
CA GLN A 475 67.78 35.86 4.04
C GLN A 475 68.71 35.00 4.90
#